data_AF-A0A947A061-F1
#
_entry.id   AF-A0A947A061-F1
#
_cell.length_a   1.000
_cell.length_b   1.000
_cell.length_c   1.000
_cell.angle_alpha   90.00
_cell.angle_beta   90.00
_cell.angle_gamma   90.00
#
_symmetry.space_group_name_H-M   'P 1'
#
loop_
_entity.id
_entity.type
_entity.pdbx_description
1 polymer ?
#
loop_
_entity_poly.entity_id
_entity_poly.type
_entity_poly.pdbx_seq_one_letter_code
_entity_poly.pdbx_strand_id
1 'polypeptide(L)'
;SGQILVAVYDKAEGFLKKGHAIKGFRAKAVAGVTKVYIDNLPEGHYALAIYHDENGNDELDTNWLGIPKEPIGFSNAKMRTFGPPGFKDCAFTLDSDTQIQIEL
;
A
#
# COMPACT_ATOMS: atom_id res chain seq x y z
N SER A 1 -16.64 -5.55 -0.65
CA SER A 1 -16.38 -6.26 0.62
C SER A 1 -14.91 -6.65 0.66
N GLY A 2 -14.42 -7.40 1.65
CA GLY A 2 -13.01 -7.83 1.70
C GLY A 2 -12.17 -7.08 2.72
N GLN A 3 -10.86 -6.99 2.46
CA GLN A 3 -9.87 -6.38 3.35
C GLN A 3 -9.07 -5.30 2.61
N ILE A 4 -8.74 -4.22 3.31
CA ILE A 4 -7.67 -3.31 2.92
C ILE A 4 -6.40 -3.80 3.59
N LEU A 5 -5.41 -4.13 2.78
CA LEU A 5 -4.06 -4.51 3.20
C LEU A 5 -3.13 -3.32 2.96
N VAL A 6 -2.28 -3.01 3.94
CA VAL A 6 -1.28 -1.94 3.84
C VAL A 6 0.09 -2.52 4.11
N ALA A 7 0.98 -2.43 3.13
CA ALA A 7 2.38 -2.82 3.23
C ALA A 7 3.26 -1.57 3.42
N VAL A 8 4.10 -1.58 4.45
CA VAL A 8 5.03 -0.49 4.78
C VAL A 8 6.43 -0.85 4.33
N TYR A 9 7.09 0.05 3.60
CA TYR A 9 8.47 -0.08 3.14
C TYR A 9 9.30 1.10 3.62
N ASP A 10 10.56 0.86 3.99
CA ASP A 10 11.52 1.86 4.47
C ASP A 10 12.66 2.14 3.48
N LYS A 11 12.73 1.38 2.37
CA LYS A 11 13.78 1.50 1.36
C LYS A 11 13.28 1.11 -0.03
N ALA A 12 13.99 1.61 -1.04
CA ALA A 12 13.70 1.31 -2.44
C ALA A 12 13.98 -0.15 -2.82
N GLU A 13 14.99 -0.75 -2.19
CA GLU A 13 15.35 -2.13 -2.44
C GLU A 13 14.26 -3.08 -1.93
N GLY A 14 13.62 -3.79 -2.86
CA GLY A 14 12.52 -4.70 -2.53
C GLY A 14 11.14 -4.05 -2.48
N PHE A 15 10.99 -2.77 -2.81
CA PHE A 15 9.69 -2.12 -2.89
C PHE A 15 8.74 -2.93 -3.80
N LEU A 16 7.51 -3.19 -3.30
CA LEU A 16 6.47 -4.03 -3.91
C LEU A 16 6.80 -5.52 -4.08
N LYS A 17 7.95 -5.99 -3.58
CA LYS A 17 8.27 -7.42 -3.56
C LYS A 17 7.73 -8.09 -2.31
N LYS A 18 7.21 -9.31 -2.47
CA LYS A 18 6.77 -10.16 -1.35
C LYS A 18 7.93 -10.36 -0.36
N GLY A 19 7.63 -10.30 0.95
CA GLY A 19 8.61 -10.48 2.02
C GLY A 19 9.56 -9.30 2.28
N HIS A 20 9.42 -8.18 1.56
CA HIS A 20 10.29 -7.00 1.73
C HIS A 20 9.60 -5.84 2.47
N ALA A 21 8.29 -5.92 2.69
CA ALA A 21 7.60 -4.98 3.58
C ALA A 21 8.09 -5.19 5.02
N ILE A 22 8.42 -4.10 5.72
CA ILE A 22 8.89 -4.16 7.11
C ILE A 22 7.74 -4.38 8.09
N LYS A 23 6.52 -3.98 7.72
CA LYS A 23 5.28 -4.18 8.47
C LYS A 23 4.10 -4.31 7.52
N GLY A 24 3.08 -5.02 7.98
CA GLY A 24 1.80 -5.17 7.28
C GLY A 24 0.63 -4.90 8.22
N PHE A 25 -0.37 -4.18 7.74
CA PHE A 25 -1.60 -3.87 8.46
C PHE A 25 -2.80 -4.29 7.64
N ARG A 26 -3.92 -4.58 8.30
CA ARG A 26 -5.18 -4.92 7.64
C ARG A 26 -6.38 -4.29 8.33
N ALA A 27 -7.38 -3.93 7.56
CA ALA A 27 -8.68 -3.53 8.07
C ALA A 27 -9.80 -4.07 7.18
N LYS A 28 -10.95 -4.37 7.78
CA LYS A 28 -12.14 -4.75 7.00
C LYS A 28 -12.55 -3.57 6.12
N ALA A 29 -12.67 -3.82 4.81
CA ALA A 29 -13.13 -2.81 3.88
C ALA A 29 -14.59 -2.45 4.15
N VAL A 30 -14.87 -1.14 4.23
CA VAL A 30 -16.22 -0.58 4.37
C VAL A 30 -16.51 0.36 3.21
N ALA A 31 -17.79 0.58 2.92
CA ALA A 31 -18.20 1.54 1.90
C ALA A 31 -17.75 2.97 2.27
N GLY A 32 -17.24 3.70 1.29
CA GLY A 32 -16.66 5.03 1.52
C GLY A 32 -15.23 4.92 2.06
N VAL A 33 -14.99 5.43 3.26
CA VAL A 33 -13.63 5.53 3.83
C VAL A 33 -13.36 4.39 4.79
N THR A 34 -12.37 3.56 4.46
CA THR A 34 -11.79 2.59 5.40
C THR A 34 -10.61 3.24 6.13
N LYS A 35 -10.62 3.20 7.46
CA LYS A 35 -9.50 3.68 8.29
C LYS A 35 -8.58 2.51 8.64
N VAL A 36 -7.28 2.69 8.44
CA VAL A 36 -6.23 1.76 8.88
C VAL A 36 -5.32 2.51 9.85
N TYR A 37 -5.07 1.93 11.00
CA TYR A 37 -4.15 2.49 12.01
C TYR A 37 -2.80 1.79 11.90
N ILE A 38 -1.74 2.58 11.81
CA ILE A 38 -0.34 2.12 11.68
C ILE A 38 0.40 2.61 12.93
N ASP A 39 0.47 1.74 13.94
CA ASP A 39 1.07 2.11 15.22
C ASP A 39 2.54 1.68 15.32
N ASN A 40 3.27 2.34 16.21
CA ASN A 40 4.66 2.02 16.57
C ASN A 40 5.63 2.07 15.38
N LEU A 41 5.45 3.01 14.45
CA LEU A 41 6.41 3.27 13.39
C LEU A 41 7.38 4.37 13.87
N PRO A 42 8.70 4.10 14.01
CA PRO A 42 9.66 5.12 14.38
C PRO A 42 9.72 6.25 13.34
N GLU A 43 10.19 7.42 13.75
CA GLU A 43 10.51 8.49 12.80
C GLU A 43 11.42 7.97 11.68
N GLY A 44 11.16 8.38 10.44
CA GLY A 44 11.88 7.87 9.29
C GLY A 44 11.23 8.19 7.95
N HIS A 45 11.68 7.51 6.90
CA HIS A 45 11.15 7.66 5.54
C HIS A 45 10.47 6.38 5.09
N TYR A 46 9.22 6.48 4.66
CA TYR A 46 8.41 5.32 4.34
C TYR A 46 7.64 5.50 3.04
N ALA A 47 7.31 4.38 2.41
CA ALA A 47 6.32 4.29 1.36
C ALA A 47 5.26 3.25 1.74
N LEU A 48 3.99 3.54 1.44
CA LEU A 48 2.87 2.62 1.62
C LEU A 48 2.42 2.09 0.25
N ALA A 49 2.15 0.79 0.19
CA ALA A 49 1.41 0.16 -0.90
C ALA A 49 0.14 -0.49 -0.32
N ILE A 50 -1.00 -0.15 -0.91
CA ILE A 50 -2.32 -0.49 -0.42
C ILE A 50 -2.97 -1.41 -1.44
N TYR A 51 -3.56 -2.50 -0.97
CA TYR A 51 -4.25 -3.48 -1.79
C TYR A 51 -5.65 -3.70 -1.21
N HIS A 52 -6.68 -3.60 -2.03
CA HIS A 52 -8.02 -4.00 -1.65
C HIS A 52 -8.25 -5.45 -2.07
N ASP A 53 -8.01 -6.38 -1.15
CA ASP A 53 -8.28 -7.80 -1.32
C ASP A 53 -9.80 -8.04 -1.20
N GLU A 54 -10.48 -8.02 -2.34
CA GLU A 54 -11.93 -8.18 -2.43
C GLU A 54 -12.35 -9.64 -2.30
N ASN A 55 -11.50 -10.56 -2.76
CA ASN A 55 -11.80 -11.98 -2.82
C ASN A 55 -11.27 -12.80 -1.62
N GLY A 56 -10.42 -12.21 -0.79
CA GLY A 56 -9.90 -12.77 0.46
C GLY A 56 -8.79 -13.79 0.28
N ASN A 57 -8.01 -13.72 -0.82
CA ASN A 57 -6.95 -14.68 -1.10
C ASN A 57 -5.57 -14.24 -0.58
N ASP A 58 -5.45 -13.05 0.04
CA ASP A 58 -4.18 -12.45 0.51
C ASP A 58 -3.13 -12.26 -0.63
N GLU A 59 -3.54 -12.31 -1.90
CA GLU A 59 -2.68 -12.19 -3.07
C GLU A 59 -3.07 -10.99 -3.95
N LEU A 60 -2.05 -10.33 -4.53
CA LEU A 60 -2.32 -9.35 -5.57
C LEU A 60 -2.64 -10.08 -6.87
N ASP A 61 -3.92 -10.26 -7.14
CA ASP A 61 -4.37 -10.89 -8.37
C ASP A 61 -4.01 -10.05 -9.58
N THR A 62 -3.38 -10.68 -10.57
CA THR A 62 -3.02 -10.05 -11.84
C THR A 62 -3.58 -10.82 -13.03
N ASN A 63 -3.77 -10.14 -14.16
CA ASN A 63 -4.06 -10.80 -15.44
C ASN A 63 -2.76 -11.30 -16.10
N TRP A 64 -2.87 -11.92 -17.28
CA TRP A 64 -1.72 -12.47 -18.02
C TRP A 64 -0.70 -11.42 -18.49
N LEU A 65 -1.05 -10.13 -18.42
CA LEU A 65 -0.16 -8.98 -18.68
C LEU A 65 0.44 -8.39 -17.39
N GLY A 66 0.16 -8.98 -16.22
CA GLY A 66 0.63 -8.50 -14.92
C GLY A 66 -0.14 -7.29 -14.39
N ILE A 67 -1.29 -6.95 -14.97
CA ILE A 67 -2.12 -5.82 -14.51
C ILE A 67 -2.95 -6.28 -13.31
N PRO A 68 -2.95 -5.53 -12.19
CA PRO A 68 -3.81 -5.79 -11.04
C PRO A 68 -5.29 -5.93 -11.43
N LYS A 69 -5.95 -6.95 -10.91
CA LYS A 69 -7.40 -7.15 -11.05
C LYS A 69 -8.18 -6.48 -9.93
N GLU A 70 -7.54 -6.28 -8.79
CA GLU A 70 -8.11 -5.64 -7.61
C GLU A 70 -7.51 -4.24 -7.42
N PRO A 71 -8.22 -3.31 -6.76
CA PRO A 71 -7.76 -1.95 -6.55
C PRO A 71 -6.45 -1.86 -5.77
N ILE A 72 -5.56 -0.98 -6.23
CA ILE A 72 -4.27 -0.72 -5.58
C ILE A 72 -4.02 0.78 -5.44
N GLY A 73 -3.31 1.15 -4.39
CA GLY A 73 -2.95 2.54 -4.12
C GLY A 73 -1.56 2.68 -3.52
N PHE A 74 -1.03 3.89 -3.56
CA PHE A 74 0.29 4.21 -3.03
C PHE A 74 0.22 5.51 -2.23
N SER A 75 1.05 5.65 -1.20
CA SER A 75 1.27 6.97 -0.58
C SER A 75 1.88 7.90 -1.63
N ASN A 76 1.48 9.18 -1.66
CA ASN A 76 2.05 10.25 -2.52
C ASN A 76 2.10 10.03 -4.04
N ALA A 77 1.61 8.89 -4.57
CA ALA A 77 1.68 8.56 -5.98
C ALA A 77 0.46 7.78 -6.45
N LYS A 78 0.24 7.75 -7.78
CA LYS A 78 -0.79 6.96 -8.44
C LYS A 78 -0.13 5.93 -9.37
N MET A 79 -0.88 4.89 -9.73
CA MET A 79 -0.47 3.92 -10.75
C MET A 79 -0.12 4.63 -12.06
N ARG A 80 0.94 4.19 -12.75
CA ARG A 80 1.38 4.77 -14.02
C ARG A 80 1.08 3.82 -15.18
N THR A 81 1.14 4.35 -16.41
CA THR A 81 0.95 3.56 -17.63
C THR A 81 1.98 2.43 -17.78
N PHE A 82 3.21 2.67 -17.33
CA PHE A 82 4.33 1.73 -17.44
C PHE A 82 4.70 1.11 -16.09
N GLY A 83 3.69 0.60 -15.37
CA GLY A 83 3.86 -0.08 -14.10
C GLY A 83 3.68 0.82 -12.88
N PRO A 84 3.97 0.31 -11.67
CA PRO A 84 3.78 1.06 -10.44
C PRO A 84 4.80 2.22 -10.31
N PRO A 85 4.46 3.27 -9.53
CA PRO A 85 5.42 4.29 -9.14
C PRO A 85 6.61 3.68 -8.37
N GLY A 86 7.75 4.37 -8.36
CA GLY A 86 8.91 3.92 -7.59
C GLY A 86 8.77 4.30 -6.11
N PHE A 87 9.61 3.69 -5.25
CA PHE A 87 9.65 4.00 -3.82
C PHE A 87 9.76 5.51 -3.55
N LYS A 88 10.66 6.20 -4.26
CA LYS A 88 10.90 7.64 -4.07
C LYS A 88 9.67 8.48 -4.39
N ASP A 89 8.89 8.09 -5.39
CA ASP A 89 7.64 8.76 -5.74
C ASP A 89 6.59 8.58 -4.64
N CYS A 90 6.64 7.42 -3.96
CA CYS A 90 5.68 7.08 -2.92
C CYS A 90 6.10 7.55 -1.52
N ALA A 91 7.38 7.91 -1.36
CA ALA A 91 7.97 8.12 -0.06
C ALA A 91 7.44 9.40 0.62
N PHE A 92 7.32 9.34 1.94
CA PHE A 92 7.04 10.46 2.81
C PHE A 92 7.93 10.37 4.06
N THR A 93 8.13 11.50 4.72
CA THR A 93 8.79 11.57 6.02
C THR A 93 7.73 11.44 7.11
N LEU A 94 8.00 10.58 8.09
CA LEU A 94 7.27 10.49 9.34
C LEU A 94 8.14 11.11 10.44
N ASP A 95 7.74 12.27 10.94
CA ASP A 95 8.36 12.96 12.08
C ASP A 95 7.38 13.11 13.27
N SER A 96 6.11 12.78 13.05
CA SER A 96 5.00 12.93 13.99
C SER A 96 3.77 12.17 13.49
N ASP A 97 2.75 12.04 14.34
CA ASP A 97 1.47 11.43 13.96
C ASP A 97 0.90 12.12 12.71
N THR A 98 0.70 11.33 11.66
CA THR A 98 0.34 11.82 10.33
C THR A 98 -0.85 11.05 9.78
N GLN A 99 -1.72 11.75 9.05
CA GLN A 99 -2.81 11.15 8.28
C GLN A 99 -2.52 11.27 6.79
N ILE A 100 -2.60 10.15 6.06
CA ILE A 100 -2.48 10.09 4.60
C ILE A 100 -3.80 9.57 4.03
N GLN A 101 -4.35 10.28 3.05
CA GLN A 101 -5.52 9.83 2.29
C GLN A 101 -5.07 9.26 0.95
N ILE A 102 -5.56 8.06 0.62
CA ILE A 102 -5.23 7.34 -0.62
C ILE A 102 -6.55 6.94 -1.29
N GLU A 103 -6.67 7.27 -2.57
CA GLU A 103 -7.78 6.83 -3.43
C GLU A 103 -7.40 5.48 -4.06
N LEU A 104 -8.33 4.52 -3.99
CA LEU A 104 -8.23 3.20 -4.62
C LEU A 104 -9.15 3.13 -5.83
#